data_AF-A0A150A865-F1
#
_entry.id   AF-A0A150A865-F1
#
_cell.length_a   1.000
_cell.length_b   1.000
_cell.length_c   1.000
_cell.angle_alpha   90.00
_cell.angle_beta   90.00
_cell.angle_gamma   90.00
#
_symmetry.space_group_name_H-M   'P 1'
#
loop_
_entity.id
_entity.type
_entity.pdbx_description
1 polymer ?
#
loop_
_entity_poly.entity_id
_entity_poly.type
_entity_poly.pdbx_seq_one_letter_code
_entity_poly.pdbx_strand_id
1 'polypeptide(L)' 'MYEVKATHLTNSNGLACEIYPDVFVVQDGAVLSTYAGQADGRCPCDPLPPDVDAHFEIDNSQLKRAVHRATSIYRPRRW' A
#
# COMPACT_ATOMS: atom_id res chain seq x y z
N MET A 1 4.79 -13.29 10.60
CA MET A 1 3.69 -12.54 9.96
C MET A 1 3.34 -11.37 10.85
N TYR A 2 2.74 -10.34 10.28
CA TYR A 2 2.25 -9.16 10.98
C TYR A 2 0.77 -9.00 10.62
N GLU A 3 -0.09 -8.89 11.61
CA GLU A 3 -1.48 -8.48 11.39
C GLU A 3 -1.52 -6.97 11.22
N VAL A 4 -2.21 -6.50 10.18
CA VAL A 4 -2.38 -5.07 9.88
C VAL A 4 -3.84 -4.75 9.68
N LYS A 5 -4.22 -3.53 10.05
CA LYS A 5 -5.55 -2.99 9.76
C LYS A 5 -5.59 -2.54 8.29
N ALA A 6 -6.63 -2.96 7.57
CA ALA A 6 -6.89 -2.46 6.24
C ALA A 6 -7.32 -0.99 6.32
N THR A 7 -6.73 -0.17 5.46
CA THR A 7 -7.08 1.25 5.33
C THR A 7 -7.70 1.57 3.99
N HIS A 8 -7.54 0.68 2.99
CA HIS A 8 -8.02 0.89 1.63
C HIS A 8 -8.53 -0.41 0.99
N LEU A 9 -9.29 -0.26 -0.09
CA LEU A 9 -9.68 -1.31 -1.02
C LEU A 9 -8.98 -1.11 -2.35
N THR A 10 -8.46 -2.17 -2.95
CA THR A 10 -7.94 -2.13 -4.31
C THR A 10 -9.09 -2.10 -5.32
N ASN A 11 -8.80 -1.73 -6.57
CA ASN A 11 -9.77 -1.80 -7.68
C ASN A 11 -10.37 -3.21 -7.92
N SER A 12 -9.74 -4.26 -7.39
CA SER A 12 -10.23 -5.65 -7.45
C SER A 12 -10.94 -6.09 -6.16
N ASN A 13 -11.36 -5.14 -5.31
CA ASN A 13 -11.95 -5.36 -3.99
C ASN A 13 -11.04 -6.12 -3.00
N GLY A 14 -9.72 -6.06 -3.19
CA GLY A 14 -8.76 -6.62 -2.24
C GLY A 14 -8.46 -5.65 -1.10
N LEU A 15 -8.19 -6.16 0.10
CA LEU A 15 -7.80 -5.32 1.23
C LEU A 15 -6.37 -4.81 1.04
N ALA A 16 -6.18 -3.53 1.38
CA ALA A 16 -4.88 -2.89 1.36
C ALA A 16 -4.63 -2.10 2.66
N CYS A 17 -3.36 -2.08 3.07
CA CYS A 17 -2.88 -1.33 4.22
C CYS A 17 -1.83 -0.33 3.74
N GLU A 18 -2.03 0.94 4.06
CA GLU A 18 -1.07 2.01 3.80
C GLU A 18 0.00 2.00 4.91
N ILE A 19 1.24 1.70 4.55
CA ILE A 19 2.36 1.62 5.51
C ILE A 19 3.18 2.92 5.51
N TYR A 20 3.29 3.55 4.35
CA TYR A 20 3.84 4.88 4.15
C TYR A 20 2.84 5.68 3.32
N PRO A 21 2.87 7.02 3.39
CA PRO A 21 2.07 7.83 2.48
C PRO A 21 2.20 7.29 1.06
N ASP A 22 1.08 7.09 0.37
CA ASP A 22 1.04 6.65 -1.02
C ASP A 22 1.69 5.27 -1.32
N VAL A 23 1.96 4.44 -0.31
CA VAL A 23 2.53 3.09 -0.46
C VAL A 23 1.69 2.08 0.30
N PHE A 24 1.11 1.15 -0.45
CA PHE A 24 0.13 0.18 0.04
C PHE A 24 0.66 -1.24 -0.09
N VAL A 25 0.49 -2.04 0.95
CA VAL A 25 0.58 -3.49 0.86
C VAL A 25 -0.81 -4.08 0.68
N VAL A 26 -0.95 -5.04 -0.22
CA VAL A 26 -2.22 -5.71 -0.50
C VAL A 26 -2.19 -7.10 0.12
N GLN A 27 -3.35 -7.59 0.54
CA GLN A 27 -3.53 -8.94 1.10
C GLN A 27 -2.91 -10.03 0.21
N ASP A 28 -3.00 -9.90 -1.11
CA ASP A 28 -2.45 -10.85 -2.08
C ASP A 28 -0.92 -10.75 -2.30
N GLY A 29 -0.19 -10.02 -1.45
CA GLY A 29 1.28 -9.96 -1.52
C GLY A 29 1.85 -8.86 -2.43
N ALA A 30 1.01 -8.09 -3.11
CA ALA A 30 1.45 -6.98 -3.94
C ALA A 30 1.81 -5.74 -3.10
N VAL A 31 2.69 -4.89 -3.65
CA VAL A 31 2.98 -3.56 -3.11
C VAL A 31 2.67 -2.54 -4.19
N LEU A 32 1.75 -1.63 -3.90
CA LEU A 32 1.24 -0.62 -4.81
C LEU A 32 1.70 0.77 -4.36
N SER A 33 1.71 1.72 -5.29
CA SER A 33 1.94 3.12 -4.96
C SER A 33 1.26 4.02 -5.98
N THR A 34 0.73 5.16 -5.51
CA THR A 34 0.11 6.18 -6.38
C THR A 34 1.13 6.74 -7.38
N TYR A 35 2.41 6.80 -7.02
CA TYR A 35 3.51 7.25 -7.89
C TYR A 35 3.83 6.28 -9.04
N ALA A 36 3.48 4.99 -8.91
CA ALA A 36 3.64 4.01 -9.99
C ALA A 36 2.56 4.14 -11.06
N GLY A 37 1.36 4.61 -10.66
CA GLY A 37 0.15 4.68 -11.48
C GLY A 37 -0.11 6.02 -12.15
N GLN A 38 0.80 7.00 -12.04
CA GLN A 38 0.62 8.31 -12.66
C GLN A 38 0.55 8.30 -14.20
N ALA A 39 0.85 7.17 -14.86
CA ALA A 39 0.58 7.01 -16.29
C ALA A 39 -0.93 7.08 -16.61
N ASP A 40 -1.80 6.65 -15.68
CA ASP A 40 -3.25 6.53 -15.91
C ASP A 40 -4.09 7.43 -14.98
N GLY A 41 -3.46 8.23 -14.11
CA GLY A 41 -4.13 9.19 -13.24
C GLY A 41 -5.06 8.59 -12.17
N ARG A 42 -5.05 7.26 -11.99
CA ARG A 42 -5.93 6.56 -11.05
C ARG A 42 -5.16 6.10 -9.81
N CYS A 43 -5.72 6.40 -8.62
CA CYS A 43 -5.24 5.80 -7.38
C CYS A 43 -5.47 4.27 -7.45
N PRO A 44 -4.48 3.42 -7.15
CA PRO A 44 -4.68 1.97 -7.19
C PRO A 44 -5.63 1.46 -6.10
N CYS A 45 -5.86 2.27 -5.06
CA CYS A 45 -6.65 1.93 -3.90
C CYS A 45 -7.59 3.09 -3.50
N ASP A 46 -8.81 2.77 -3.11
CA ASP A 46 -9.80 3.70 -2.56
C ASP A 46 -9.85 3.57 -1.03
N PRO A 47 -10.10 4.64 -0.27
CA PRO A 47 -10.22 4.56 1.19
C PRO A 47 -11.29 3.57 1.62
N LEU A 48 -10.99 2.80 2.66
CA LEU A 48 -11.96 1.87 3.24
C LEU A 48 -13.07 2.68 3.96
N PRO A 49 -14.35 2.27 3.85
CA PRO A 49 -15.43 2.91 4.59
C PRO A 49 -15.16 2.88 6.11
N PRO A 50 -15.52 3.95 6.84
CA PRO A 50 -15.15 4.10 8.26
C PRO A 50 -15.83 3.07 9.19
N ASP A 51 -16.90 2.44 8.73
CA ASP A 51 -17.65 1.38 9.42
C ASP A 51 -17.06 -0.01 9.22
N VAL A 52 -16.08 -0.17 8.33
CA VAL A 52 -15.43 -1.45 8.06
C VAL A 52 -14.17 -1.59 8.90
N ASP A 53 -14.20 -2.53 9.84
CA ASP A 53 -13.03 -2.93 10.63
C ASP A 53 -12.47 -4.25 10.09
N ALA A 54 -11.58 -4.15 9.10
CA ALA A 54 -10.98 -5.30 8.44
C ALA A 54 -9.49 -5.40 8.74
N HIS A 55 -9.02 -6.62 8.97
CA HIS A 55 -7.63 -6.95 9.26
C HIS A 55 -7.15 -8.06 8.33
N PHE A 56 -5.86 -8.05 7.99
CA PHE A 56 -5.24 -9.12 7.23
C PHE A 56 -3.77 -9.27 7.62
N GLU A 57 -3.19 -10.42 7.27
CA GLU A 57 -1.80 -10.71 7.54
C GLU A 57 -0.90 -10.30 6.38
N ILE A 58 0.29 -9.80 6.72
CA ILE A 58 1.40 -9.60 5.79
C ILE A 58 2.65 -10.30 6.29
N ASP A 59 3.52 -10.68 5.36
CA ASP A 59 4.83 -11.22 5.67
C ASP A 59 5.95 -10.16 5.65
N ASN A 60 7.13 -10.56 6.12
CA ASN A 60 8.30 -9.69 6.18
C ASN A 60 8.82 -9.28 4.78
N SER A 61 8.55 -10.08 3.75
CA SER A 61 8.92 -9.76 2.37
C SER A 61 8.08 -8.61 1.81
N GLN A 62 6.77 -8.61 2.09
CA GLN A 62 5.86 -7.51 1.74
C GLN A 62 6.30 -6.21 2.42
N LEU A 63 6.60 -6.26 3.71
CA LEU A 63 7.09 -5.09 4.46
C LEU A 63 8.40 -4.54 3.88
N LYS A 64 9.38 -5.41 3.60
CA LYS A 64 10.65 -5.01 2.98
C LYS A 64 10.44 -4.37 1.60
N ARG A 65 9.54 -4.91 0.79
CA ARG A 65 9.19 -4.34 -0.53
C ARG A 65 8.52 -2.98 -0.39
N ALA A 66 7.65 -2.78 0.60
CA ALA A 66 7.03 -1.48 0.89
C ALA A 66 8.08 -0.43 1.28
N VAL A 67 8.99 -0.76 2.20
CA VAL A 67 10.10 0.13 2.60
C VAL A 67 11.00 0.46 1.41
N HIS A 68 11.34 -0.54 0.59
CA HIS A 68 12.14 -0.33 -0.62
C HIS A 68 11.42 0.60 -1.62
N ARG A 69 10.10 0.48 -1.77
CA ARG A 69 9.31 1.36 -2.62
C ARG A 69 9.24 2.79 -2.07
N ALA A 70 8.98 2.94 -0.78
CA ALA A 70 8.96 4.25 -0.13
C ALA A 70 10.31 4.97 -0.28
N THR A 71 11.42 4.26 -0.05
CA THR A 71 12.77 4.85 -0.20
C THR A 71 13.16 5.15 -1.64
N SER A 72 12.55 4.51 -2.65
CA SER A 72 12.77 4.88 -4.06
C SER A 72 11.98 6.12 -4.48
N ILE A 73 10.82 6.35 -3.88
CA ILE A 73 9.96 7.53 -4.11
C ILE A 73 10.48 8.74 -3.35
N TYR A 74 10.68 8.61 -2.04
CA TYR A 74 11.04 9.71 -1.14
C TYR A 74 12.54 9.97 -1.05
N ARG A 75 13.31 9.69 -2.14
CA ARG A 75 14.76 9.90 -2.10
C ARG A 75 15.07 11.35 -1.74
N PRO A 76 15.83 11.62 -0.66
CA PRO A 76 16.29 12.97 -0.39
C PRO A 76 17.08 13.45 -1.60
N ARG A 77 16.76 14.64 -2.09
CA ARG A 77 17.52 15.27 -3.18
C ARG A 77 18.97 15.33 -2.72
N ARG A 78 19.87 14.68 -3.46
CA ARG A 78 21.31 14.90 -3.28
C ARG A 78 21.58 16.33 -3.74
N TRP A 79 21.94 17.20 -2.80
CA TRP A 79 22.54 18.50 -3.07
C TRP A 79 24.03 18.29 -3.36
#